data_AF-A0AB74UVQ7-F1
#
_entry.id   AF-A0AB74UVQ7-F1
#
_cell.length_a   1.000
_cell.length_b   1.000
_cell.length_c   1.000
_cell.angle_alpha   90.00
_cell.angle_beta   90.00
_cell.angle_gamma   90.00
#
_symmetry.space_group_name_H-M   'P 1'
#
loop_
_entity.id
_entity.type
_entity.pdbx_description
1 polymer ?
#
loop_
_entity_poly.entity_id
_entity_poly.type
_entity_poly.pdbx_seq_one_letter_code
_entity_poly.pdbx_strand_id
1 'polypeptide(L)'
;MTNTHSLLLALACLAMTGCLPEAPSTGLAQAPAATASVAARTPIVASGPAPQPAAPVSAPTKPFAFAADAASATAGCAFTGLQLPPSTRVYAAGAYGGSRQDFQIDQSGHEATAMRVAVNQPDAPVVLMLGAYEPTVWSVGWTPGTRILAVLVSGYHRQEITGLPADVPVRTSTYDNRSGCEYFYVAPKNAGKLNPIARRMFGRPVDMLYPAQGGEVVVGSPLPAGSALVTDGSARPASAFRLPNSSLAGPAGLEQGVRDGFLREADASDGAAWIAARRARQHAPVDAPPIAGGAPAPRMPSMFRAYVVLKAYTLPAGLYGANSATFFVPKGVPRPTGKLGHSTLYDFNTVSCVGVGCGME
;
A
#
# COMPACT_ATOMS: atom_id res chain seq x y z
N MET A 1 3.86 -43.81 20.59
CA MET A 1 5.06 -43.48 21.39
C MET A 1 5.26 -41.97 21.25
N THR A 2 4.64 -41.09 22.06
CA THR A 2 4.76 -40.83 23.52
C THR A 2 6.14 -40.34 23.97
N ASN A 3 6.18 -39.05 24.33
CA ASN A 3 6.93 -38.46 25.46
C ASN A 3 8.48 -38.51 25.43
N THR A 4 9.24 -37.60 26.05
CA THR A 4 9.01 -36.25 26.65
C THR A 4 10.39 -35.59 26.80
N HIS A 5 10.49 -34.25 26.72
CA HIS A 5 11.68 -33.53 27.17
C HIS A 5 11.49 -32.97 28.60
N SER A 6 12.54 -33.07 29.41
CA SER A 6 12.60 -32.56 30.79
C SER A 6 13.91 -31.80 31.07
N LEU A 7 13.83 -30.90 32.06
CA LEU A 7 14.80 -29.92 32.56
C LEU A 7 16.25 -30.42 32.76
N LEU A 8 17.23 -29.52 32.57
CA LEU A 8 18.09 -28.84 33.58
C LEU A 8 19.24 -28.09 32.81
N LEU A 9 19.77 -26.89 33.10
CA LEU A 9 19.87 -25.94 34.24
C LEU A 9 21.33 -25.80 34.77
N ALA A 10 22.07 -24.84 34.20
CA ALA A 10 23.28 -24.15 34.70
C ALA A 10 23.56 -22.98 33.71
N LEU A 11 23.83 -21.71 34.03
CA LEU A 11 24.52 -20.99 35.12
C LEU A 11 26.06 -20.95 34.98
N ALA A 12 26.58 -19.80 34.50
CA ALA A 12 27.99 -19.42 34.53
C ALA A 12 28.12 -17.88 34.55
N CYS A 13 29.10 -17.36 35.31
CA CYS A 13 29.41 -15.93 35.48
C CYS A 13 30.94 -15.71 35.34
N LEU A 14 31.39 -14.44 35.51
CA LEU A 14 32.77 -13.89 35.43
C LEU A 14 33.19 -13.41 34.03
N ALA A 15 33.98 -12.33 33.85
CA ALA A 15 34.34 -11.18 34.72
C ALA A 15 35.10 -10.10 33.87
N MET A 16 35.39 -8.93 34.47
CA MET A 16 36.25 -7.82 33.93
C MET A 16 35.63 -7.04 32.74
N THR A 17 35.83 -5.75 32.47
CA THR A 17 36.48 -4.56 33.12
C THR A 17 35.91 -3.28 32.44
N GLY A 18 36.14 -2.02 32.84
CA GLY A 18 36.83 -1.44 34.00
C GLY A 18 37.17 0.06 33.80
N CYS A 19 37.08 0.86 34.88
CA CYS A 19 37.54 2.26 35.06
C CYS A 19 36.98 3.43 34.18
N LEU A 20 36.48 4.45 34.91
CA LEU A 20 36.43 5.90 34.59
C LEU A 20 37.79 6.56 35.02
N PRO A 21 38.14 7.87 34.80
CA PRO A 21 37.25 9.04 34.99
C PRO A 21 37.52 10.38 34.22
N GLU A 22 36.57 11.32 34.43
CA GLU A 22 36.68 12.80 34.62
C GLU A 22 37.43 13.77 33.68
N ALA A 23 37.05 15.05 33.81
CA ALA A 23 37.58 16.24 33.12
C ALA A 23 37.57 17.49 34.03
N PRO A 24 38.43 18.50 33.77
CA PRO A 24 38.16 19.92 34.05
C PRO A 24 38.13 20.73 32.72
N SER A 25 37.38 21.84 32.51
CA SER A 25 37.33 23.17 33.18
C SER A 25 38.68 23.93 33.11
N THR A 26 38.81 25.27 32.99
CA THR A 26 37.87 26.43 33.04
C THR A 26 38.49 27.68 32.36
N GLY A 27 37.70 28.75 32.10
CA GLY A 27 38.18 30.13 31.78
C GLY A 27 37.29 30.85 30.73
N LEU A 28 36.72 32.06 30.89
CA LEU A 28 37.20 33.38 31.38
C LEU A 28 38.17 34.08 30.40
N ALA A 29 38.02 35.35 29.98
CA ALA A 29 37.02 36.38 30.33
C ALA A 29 36.75 37.42 29.22
N GLN A 30 35.53 37.98 29.29
CA GLN A 30 35.02 39.37 29.14
C GLN A 30 35.85 40.52 28.47
N ALA A 31 35.11 41.52 27.97
CA ALA A 31 35.58 42.76 27.33
C ALA A 31 35.82 43.92 28.34
N PRO A 32 36.31 45.10 27.89
CA PRO A 32 35.41 46.23 27.56
C PRO A 32 35.67 46.79 26.13
N ALA A 33 34.69 47.26 25.35
CA ALA A 33 33.77 48.40 25.54
C ALA A 33 34.42 49.79 25.35
N ALA A 34 34.01 50.50 24.30
CA ALA A 34 34.28 51.92 24.07
C ALA A 34 33.02 52.58 23.48
N THR A 35 32.44 53.54 24.21
CA THR A 35 31.20 54.23 23.83
C THR A 35 31.49 55.65 23.35
N ALA A 36 31.01 56.01 22.17
CA ALA A 36 30.98 57.38 21.68
C ALA A 36 29.70 57.60 20.86
N SER A 37 28.79 58.42 21.38
CA SER A 37 27.62 58.94 20.67
C SER A 37 27.81 60.44 20.46
N VAL A 38 27.40 60.99 19.31
CA VAL A 38 26.86 62.36 19.20
C VAL A 38 26.29 62.64 17.79
N ALA A 39 25.21 63.45 17.77
CA ALA A 39 24.64 64.21 16.65
C ALA A 39 24.37 63.53 15.29
N ALA A 40 23.08 63.40 14.97
CA ALA A 40 22.62 63.23 13.59
C ALA A 40 22.71 64.55 12.79
N ARG A 41 23.14 64.46 11.52
CA ARG A 41 22.82 65.44 10.46
C ARG A 41 22.61 64.70 9.14
N THR A 42 21.37 64.69 8.65
CA THR A 42 21.03 64.24 7.29
C THR A 42 21.33 65.34 6.26
N PRO A 43 21.93 64.95 5.13
CA PRO A 43 21.53 65.48 3.83
C PRO A 43 20.95 64.35 2.96
N ILE A 44 19.99 64.69 2.10
CA ILE A 44 19.35 63.75 1.19
C ILE A 44 20.27 63.54 -0.03
N VAL A 45 20.50 62.27 -0.39
CA VAL A 45 21.25 61.87 -1.60
C VAL A 45 20.38 60.91 -2.43
N ALA A 46 20.53 60.97 -3.75
CA ALA A 46 19.57 60.42 -4.71
C ALA A 46 19.36 58.90 -4.64
N SER A 47 18.13 58.47 -4.90
CA SER A 47 17.70 57.08 -4.94
C SER A 47 18.20 56.35 -6.18
N GLY A 48 19.26 55.54 -6.02
CA GLY A 48 19.54 54.43 -6.94
C GLY A 48 18.61 53.23 -6.66
N PRO A 49 18.29 52.38 -7.66
CA PRO A 49 17.52 51.15 -7.41
C PRO A 49 18.30 50.18 -6.51
N ALA A 50 17.73 49.82 -5.37
CA ALA A 50 18.32 48.81 -4.49
C ALA A 50 18.19 47.40 -5.09
N PRO A 51 19.13 46.47 -4.83
CA PRO A 51 18.99 45.07 -5.24
C PRO A 51 17.75 44.43 -4.62
N GLN A 52 17.00 43.64 -5.40
CA GLN A 52 15.87 42.88 -4.86
C GLN A 52 16.39 41.84 -3.84
N PRO A 53 15.82 41.78 -2.62
CA PRO A 53 16.12 40.69 -1.69
C PRO A 53 15.72 39.34 -2.27
N ALA A 54 16.57 38.32 -2.07
CA ALA A 54 16.22 36.96 -2.45
C ALA A 54 15.00 36.46 -1.66
N ALA A 55 14.11 35.71 -2.33
CA ALA A 55 12.90 35.19 -1.71
C ALA A 55 13.24 34.19 -0.56
N PRO A 56 12.56 34.26 0.59
CA PRO A 56 12.80 33.36 1.72
C PRO A 56 12.31 31.93 1.46
N VAL A 57 12.78 31.01 2.29
CA VAL A 57 12.76 29.56 2.07
C VAL A 57 11.63 28.86 2.84
N SER A 58 10.98 27.89 2.18
CA SER A 58 10.09 26.84 2.71
C SER A 58 8.77 27.25 3.41
N ALA A 59 7.72 26.52 3.08
CA ALA A 59 6.44 26.54 3.81
C ALA A 59 6.55 25.79 5.16
N PRO A 60 5.73 26.14 6.18
CA PRO A 60 5.81 25.55 7.50
C PRO A 60 5.16 24.16 7.59
N THR A 61 5.85 23.20 8.22
CA THR A 61 5.25 21.92 8.65
C THR A 61 4.36 22.14 9.88
N LYS A 62 3.31 21.32 10.03
CA LYS A 62 2.28 21.49 11.08
C LYS A 62 1.76 20.15 11.64
N PRO A 63 1.20 20.12 12.86
CA PRO A 63 0.25 19.10 13.30
C PRO A 63 -1.07 19.11 12.51
N PHE A 64 -1.84 18.03 12.64
CA PHE A 64 -2.86 17.62 11.66
C PHE A 64 -4.24 18.30 11.78
N ALA A 65 -4.73 18.82 10.64
CA ALA A 65 -6.14 19.14 10.36
C ALA A 65 -6.38 19.22 8.82
N PHE A 66 -7.57 18.77 8.38
CA PHE A 66 -8.11 18.59 7.00
C PHE A 66 -8.22 19.93 6.20
N ALA A 67 -8.44 20.04 4.88
CA ALA A 67 -8.83 19.14 3.76
C ALA A 67 -7.74 19.12 2.63
N ALA A 68 -7.80 18.45 1.45
CA ALA A 68 -8.84 17.95 0.51
C ALA A 68 -9.53 19.05 -0.35
N ASP A 69 -9.53 19.04 -1.68
CA ASP A 69 -8.98 18.14 -2.74
C ASP A 69 -8.45 19.00 -3.94
N ALA A 70 -8.01 18.56 -5.13
CA ALA A 70 -8.20 17.33 -5.93
C ALA A 70 -7.03 17.09 -6.94
N ALA A 71 -7.27 16.36 -8.05
CA ALA A 71 -6.25 15.89 -9.02
C ALA A 71 -6.49 16.34 -10.48
N SER A 72 -5.47 16.21 -11.35
CA SER A 72 -5.57 16.44 -12.80
C SER A 72 -4.70 15.46 -13.62
N ALA A 73 -5.14 15.15 -14.85
CA ALA A 73 -4.60 14.08 -15.69
C ALA A 73 -4.40 14.51 -17.16
N THR A 74 -3.30 14.04 -17.76
CA THR A 74 -3.00 14.16 -19.21
C THR A 74 -2.36 12.85 -19.66
N ALA A 75 -2.77 12.31 -20.82
CA ALA A 75 -2.35 10.99 -21.27
C ALA A 75 -0.87 10.94 -21.69
N GLY A 76 -0.05 10.23 -20.92
CA GLY A 76 1.37 9.99 -21.21
C GLY A 76 2.12 9.50 -19.98
N CYS A 77 3.01 8.54 -20.14
CA CYS A 77 3.80 7.96 -19.04
C CYS A 77 5.05 8.79 -18.75
N ALA A 78 4.80 10.00 -18.28
CA ALA A 78 5.77 11.00 -17.90
C ALA A 78 5.19 11.91 -16.81
N PHE A 79 6.06 12.67 -16.15
CA PHE A 79 5.65 13.75 -15.27
C PHE A 79 5.56 15.05 -16.09
N THR A 80 4.34 15.52 -16.33
CA THR A 80 4.07 16.74 -17.10
C THR A 80 4.80 17.94 -16.46
N GLY A 81 5.75 18.54 -17.20
CA GLY A 81 6.51 19.71 -16.73
C GLY A 81 7.70 19.41 -15.80
N LEU A 82 8.01 18.14 -15.49
CA LEU A 82 9.14 17.79 -14.61
C LEU A 82 10.48 18.07 -15.28
N GLN A 83 11.23 19.03 -14.73
CA GLN A 83 12.60 19.33 -15.12
C GLN A 83 13.57 18.71 -14.11
N LEU A 84 14.49 17.88 -14.57
CA LEU A 84 15.48 17.20 -13.73
C LEU A 84 16.89 17.80 -13.97
N PRO A 85 17.51 18.45 -12.97
CA PRO A 85 18.91 18.88 -13.05
C PRO A 85 19.86 17.72 -13.41
N PRO A 86 20.98 17.97 -14.13
CA PRO A 86 21.93 16.91 -14.49
C PRO A 86 22.46 16.12 -13.28
N SER A 87 22.62 16.76 -12.13
CA SER A 87 23.05 16.14 -10.86
C SER A 87 22.02 15.24 -10.19
N THR A 88 20.77 15.20 -10.67
CA THR A 88 19.70 14.38 -10.06
C THR A 88 20.10 12.90 -9.96
N ARG A 89 19.65 12.21 -8.92
CA ARG A 89 19.75 10.75 -8.78
C ARG A 89 18.38 10.09 -8.94
N VAL A 90 18.33 8.97 -9.66
CA VAL A 90 17.11 8.15 -9.81
C VAL A 90 17.31 6.85 -9.04
N TYR A 91 16.60 6.67 -7.93
CA TYR A 91 16.75 5.49 -7.08
C TYR A 91 15.47 4.65 -7.06
N ALA A 92 15.62 3.34 -7.21
CA ALA A 92 14.52 2.39 -7.09
C ALA A 92 14.57 1.69 -5.73
N ALA A 93 13.42 1.54 -5.05
CA ALA A 93 13.36 0.91 -3.74
C ALA A 93 12.08 0.09 -3.56
N GLY A 94 12.18 -1.01 -2.81
CA GLY A 94 11.02 -1.85 -2.51
C GLY A 94 11.32 -3.34 -2.35
N ALA A 95 10.26 -4.14 -2.31
CA ALA A 95 10.29 -5.57 -2.10
C ALA A 95 9.07 -6.23 -2.77
N TYR A 96 8.77 -7.49 -2.40
CA TYR A 96 7.47 -8.09 -2.75
C TYR A 96 6.32 -7.47 -1.94
N GLY A 97 6.54 -7.20 -0.65
CA GLY A 97 5.61 -6.46 0.22
C GLY A 97 6.34 -5.90 1.44
N GLY A 98 5.66 -5.04 2.21
CA GLY A 98 6.18 -4.42 3.42
C GLY A 98 5.95 -5.21 4.71
N SER A 99 5.94 -4.52 5.85
CA SER A 99 5.48 -5.10 7.12
C SER A 99 3.96 -5.29 7.09
N ARG A 100 3.47 -6.41 7.62
CA ARG A 100 2.05 -6.76 7.69
C ARG A 100 1.22 -5.74 8.48
N GLN A 101 -0.03 -5.54 8.09
CA GLN A 101 -0.95 -4.56 8.65
C GLN A 101 -2.37 -5.16 8.63
N ASP A 102 -2.96 -5.48 9.79
CA ASP A 102 -4.18 -6.31 9.93
C ASP A 102 -5.49 -5.64 9.43
N PHE A 103 -5.54 -5.36 8.12
CA PHE A 103 -6.61 -4.73 7.36
C PHE A 103 -6.32 -4.77 5.85
N GLN A 104 -7.15 -4.10 5.04
CA GLN A 104 -6.90 -3.87 3.63
C GLN A 104 -6.96 -2.38 3.30
N ILE A 105 -6.21 -1.99 2.27
CA ILE A 105 -6.34 -0.67 1.64
C ILE A 105 -7.08 -0.76 0.29
N ASP A 106 -7.36 -1.96 -0.22
CA ASP A 106 -8.06 -2.18 -1.50
C ASP A 106 -8.97 -3.42 -1.50
N GLN A 107 -9.38 -3.83 -2.69
CA GLN A 107 -10.27 -4.98 -2.91
C GLN A 107 -9.55 -6.15 -3.63
N SER A 108 -8.23 -6.23 -3.50
CA SER A 108 -7.40 -7.32 -4.02
C SER A 108 -7.67 -8.65 -3.29
N GLY A 109 -7.87 -8.57 -1.98
CA GLY A 109 -7.84 -9.74 -1.09
C GLY A 109 -6.57 -9.96 -0.31
N HIS A 110 -5.54 -9.24 -0.69
CA HIS A 110 -4.28 -9.25 0.00
C HIS A 110 -4.39 -8.33 1.22
N GLU A 111 -3.65 -8.69 2.26
CA GLU A 111 -3.52 -7.84 3.44
C GLU A 111 -2.72 -6.58 3.08
N ALA A 112 -3.05 -5.45 3.69
CA ALA A 112 -2.23 -4.26 3.54
C ALA A 112 -0.84 -4.48 4.14
N THR A 113 0.15 -3.81 3.55
CA THR A 113 1.50 -3.72 4.10
C THR A 113 1.95 -2.27 4.24
N ALA A 114 2.89 -2.00 5.14
CA ALA A 114 3.51 -0.69 5.30
C ALA A 114 4.99 -0.73 4.91
N MET A 115 5.46 0.31 4.23
CA MET A 115 6.87 0.47 3.87
C MET A 115 7.40 1.84 4.29
N ARG A 116 8.40 1.86 5.16
CA ARG A 116 9.09 3.07 5.64
C ARG A 116 10.33 3.31 4.77
N VAL A 117 10.38 4.47 4.12
CA VAL A 117 11.47 4.88 3.22
C VAL A 117 12.21 6.04 3.87
N ALA A 118 13.48 5.83 4.22
CA ALA A 118 14.38 6.88 4.70
C ALA A 118 15.33 7.31 3.57
N VAL A 119 15.23 8.56 3.11
CA VAL A 119 16.01 9.08 1.98
C VAL A 119 17.13 9.99 2.50
N ASN A 120 18.38 9.66 2.18
CA ASN A 120 19.55 10.43 2.58
C ASN A 120 20.41 10.79 1.36
N GLN A 121 20.13 11.94 0.75
CA GLN A 121 20.86 12.44 -0.40
C GLN A 121 21.01 13.98 -0.32
N PRO A 122 21.89 14.51 0.56
CA PRO A 122 22.09 15.95 0.70
C PRO A 122 22.80 16.57 -0.53
N ASP A 123 23.68 15.82 -1.19
CA ASP A 123 24.57 16.33 -2.25
C ASP A 123 23.88 16.46 -3.63
N ALA A 124 22.67 15.92 -3.79
CA ALA A 124 21.99 15.85 -5.07
C ALA A 124 20.46 15.78 -4.90
N PRO A 125 19.66 16.43 -5.77
CA PRO A 125 18.23 16.17 -5.82
C PRO A 125 17.95 14.71 -6.23
N VAL A 126 16.85 14.15 -5.76
CA VAL A 126 16.53 12.72 -5.91
C VAL A 126 15.12 12.49 -6.45
N VAL A 127 14.99 11.46 -7.29
CA VAL A 127 13.73 10.94 -7.83
C VAL A 127 13.60 9.48 -7.42
N LEU A 128 12.41 9.08 -6.97
CA LEU A 128 12.18 7.76 -6.40
C LEU A 128 11.28 6.89 -7.30
N MET A 129 11.65 5.61 -7.43
CA MET A 129 10.85 4.55 -8.03
C MET A 129 10.51 3.51 -6.96
N LEU A 130 9.39 3.69 -6.29
CA LEU A 130 8.92 2.81 -5.22
C LEU A 130 8.05 1.69 -5.82
N GLY A 131 8.31 0.43 -5.46
CA GLY A 131 7.60 -0.70 -6.06
C GLY A 131 7.40 -1.92 -5.17
N ALA A 132 6.14 -2.34 -4.96
CA ALA A 132 5.75 -3.54 -4.22
C ALA A 132 4.67 -4.35 -4.98
N TYR A 133 4.60 -5.67 -4.78
CA TYR A 133 3.53 -6.47 -5.38
C TYR A 133 2.23 -6.31 -4.57
N GLU A 134 2.36 -6.52 -3.27
CA GLU A 134 1.28 -6.45 -2.27
C GLU A 134 0.67 -5.04 -2.16
N PRO A 135 -0.55 -4.88 -1.62
CA PRO A 135 -1.11 -3.56 -1.34
C PRO A 135 -0.24 -2.86 -0.28
N THR A 136 0.28 -1.68 -0.58
CA THR A 136 1.31 -1.04 0.26
C THR A 136 1.07 0.44 0.50
N VAL A 137 1.20 0.87 1.76
CA VAL A 137 1.31 2.29 2.15
C VAL A 137 2.77 2.65 2.38
N TRP A 138 3.28 3.58 1.58
CA TRP A 138 4.66 4.06 1.58
C TRP A 138 4.79 5.33 2.43
N SER A 139 5.42 5.24 3.60
CA SER A 139 5.72 6.39 4.47
C SER A 139 7.13 6.89 4.18
N VAL A 140 7.26 8.10 3.61
CA VAL A 140 8.56 8.67 3.22
C VAL A 140 9.03 9.70 4.25
N GLY A 141 10.29 9.59 4.66
CA GLY A 141 11.01 10.62 5.40
C GLY A 141 12.43 10.80 4.83
N TRP A 142 13.06 11.93 5.09
CA TRP A 142 14.38 12.27 4.54
C TRP A 142 15.25 13.05 5.53
N THR A 143 16.56 13.03 5.32
CA THR A 143 17.50 13.87 6.10
C THR A 143 17.43 15.34 5.67
N PRO A 144 17.64 16.30 6.58
CA PRO A 144 17.78 17.72 6.23
C PRO A 144 18.79 17.93 5.09
N GLY A 145 18.42 18.77 4.12
CA GLY A 145 19.20 19.02 2.89
C GLY A 145 18.81 18.11 1.70
N THR A 146 18.28 16.90 1.95
CA THR A 146 17.77 16.03 0.88
C THR A 146 16.56 16.67 0.20
N ARG A 147 16.54 16.69 -1.15
CA ARG A 147 15.45 17.25 -1.96
C ARG A 147 14.85 16.21 -2.91
N ILE A 148 13.67 15.72 -2.61
CA ILE A 148 12.89 14.82 -3.48
C ILE A 148 12.20 15.67 -4.57
N LEU A 149 12.37 15.32 -5.84
CA LEU A 149 11.79 16.06 -6.99
C LEU A 149 10.56 15.39 -7.61
N ALA A 150 10.43 14.07 -7.50
CA ALA A 150 9.28 13.31 -8.00
C ALA A 150 9.29 11.90 -7.41
N VAL A 151 8.11 11.29 -7.28
CA VAL A 151 7.99 9.87 -6.90
C VAL A 151 7.04 9.12 -7.83
N LEU A 152 7.56 8.07 -8.46
CA LEU A 152 6.78 7.05 -9.15
C LEU A 152 6.56 5.88 -8.19
N VAL A 153 5.32 5.69 -7.76
CA VAL A 153 4.89 4.56 -6.93
C VAL A 153 4.23 3.52 -7.83
N SER A 154 4.52 2.24 -7.60
CA SER A 154 4.11 1.19 -8.52
C SER A 154 3.86 -0.15 -7.84
N GLY A 155 3.03 -0.99 -8.46
CA GLY A 155 2.80 -2.33 -7.95
C GLY A 155 1.84 -3.20 -8.73
N TYR A 156 1.50 -4.36 -8.19
CA TYR A 156 0.38 -5.14 -8.73
C TYR A 156 -0.93 -4.57 -8.15
N HIS A 157 -1.04 -4.60 -6.82
CA HIS A 157 -2.18 -4.08 -6.05
C HIS A 157 -2.03 -2.58 -5.69
N ARG A 158 -3.03 -2.00 -5.00
CA ARG A 158 -3.08 -0.56 -4.70
C ARG A 158 -1.84 -0.11 -3.93
N GLN A 159 -1.26 1.00 -4.38
CA GLN A 159 -0.16 1.67 -3.69
C GLN A 159 -0.62 3.05 -3.24
N GLU A 160 -0.35 3.38 -1.98
CA GLU A 160 -0.64 4.66 -1.35
C GLU A 160 0.66 5.27 -0.82
N ILE A 161 0.77 6.59 -0.81
CA ILE A 161 1.98 7.27 -0.32
C ILE A 161 1.62 8.39 0.65
N THR A 162 2.49 8.58 1.64
CA THR A 162 2.26 9.49 2.77
C THR A 162 3.58 10.11 3.23
N GLY A 163 3.51 11.35 3.73
CA GLY A 163 4.67 12.08 4.24
C GLY A 163 5.51 12.82 3.20
N LEU A 164 5.11 12.85 1.92
CA LEU A 164 5.71 13.77 0.94
C LEU A 164 5.06 15.16 0.99
N PRO A 165 5.81 16.25 0.74
CA PRO A 165 5.25 17.58 0.55
C PRO A 165 4.34 17.64 -0.68
N ALA A 166 3.30 18.49 -0.63
CA ALA A 166 2.27 18.56 -1.67
C ALA A 166 2.76 19.09 -3.04
N ASP A 167 3.91 19.76 -3.09
CA ASP A 167 4.58 20.21 -4.30
C ASP A 167 5.46 19.13 -4.96
N VAL A 168 5.75 18.02 -4.27
CA VAL A 168 6.46 16.87 -4.85
C VAL A 168 5.49 16.04 -5.70
N PRO A 169 5.60 16.02 -7.04
CA PRO A 169 4.66 15.33 -7.89
C PRO A 169 4.77 13.81 -7.72
N VAL A 170 3.62 13.18 -7.50
CA VAL A 170 3.46 11.72 -7.41
C VAL A 170 2.76 11.19 -8.67
N ARG A 171 3.22 10.05 -9.19
CA ARG A 171 2.45 9.23 -10.14
C ARG A 171 2.36 7.80 -9.61
N THR A 172 1.16 7.20 -9.70
CA THR A 172 0.89 5.83 -9.24
C THR A 172 0.51 4.94 -10.41
N SER A 173 1.30 3.90 -10.69
CA SER A 173 1.08 2.96 -11.80
C SER A 173 0.97 1.53 -11.28
N THR A 174 -0.22 0.93 -11.33
CA THR A 174 -0.42 -0.45 -10.86
C THR A 174 -1.18 -1.30 -11.87
N TYR A 175 -1.03 -2.62 -11.78
CA TYR A 175 -1.83 -3.55 -12.58
C TYR A 175 -3.33 -3.31 -12.36
N ASP A 176 -3.76 -3.18 -11.10
CA ASP A 176 -5.16 -2.96 -10.74
C ASP A 176 -5.70 -1.58 -11.15
N ASN A 177 -4.87 -0.53 -11.20
CA ASN A 177 -5.32 0.82 -11.56
C ASN A 177 -5.34 1.10 -13.08
N ARG A 178 -4.65 0.27 -13.89
CA ARG A 178 -4.62 0.34 -15.35
C ARG A 178 -4.31 1.75 -15.90
N SER A 179 -3.41 2.48 -15.26
CA SER A 179 -3.03 3.89 -15.52
C SER A 179 -2.59 4.26 -16.95
N GLY A 180 -2.58 3.33 -17.91
CA GLY A 180 -1.94 3.45 -19.22
C GLY A 180 -0.43 3.23 -19.18
N CYS A 181 0.17 3.10 -18.00
CA CYS A 181 1.60 2.92 -17.83
C CYS A 181 1.98 1.51 -17.39
N GLU A 182 3.23 1.13 -17.69
CA GLU A 182 3.80 -0.10 -17.15
C GLU A 182 3.87 -0.05 -15.63
N TYR A 183 3.59 -1.19 -15.01
CA TYR A 183 3.75 -1.40 -13.59
C TYR A 183 4.96 -2.33 -13.33
N PHE A 184 5.59 -2.11 -12.20
CA PHE A 184 6.72 -2.86 -11.68
C PHE A 184 6.59 -3.04 -10.16
N TYR A 185 7.30 -4.02 -9.62
CA TYR A 185 7.63 -4.09 -8.20
C TYR A 185 9.13 -4.38 -8.06
N VAL A 186 9.76 -3.79 -7.04
CA VAL A 186 11.21 -3.81 -6.88
C VAL A 186 11.63 -5.12 -6.24
N ALA A 187 12.42 -5.90 -6.97
CA ALA A 187 13.08 -7.11 -6.50
C ALA A 187 14.32 -7.32 -7.38
N PRO A 188 15.41 -7.96 -6.87
CA PRO A 188 16.61 -8.21 -7.67
C PRO A 188 16.32 -8.91 -9.02
N LYS A 189 15.43 -9.91 -9.01
CA LYS A 189 14.95 -10.64 -10.20
C LYS A 189 14.22 -9.77 -11.25
N ASN A 190 13.77 -8.56 -10.88
CA ASN A 190 13.06 -7.63 -11.74
C ASN A 190 13.92 -6.44 -12.21
N ALA A 191 15.17 -6.30 -11.73
CA ALA A 191 15.97 -5.08 -11.91
C ALA A 191 16.08 -4.61 -13.38
N GLY A 192 16.22 -5.54 -14.33
CA GLY A 192 16.28 -5.25 -15.77
C GLY A 192 15.04 -4.53 -16.34
N LYS A 193 13.87 -4.66 -15.70
CA LYS A 193 12.63 -3.98 -16.10
C LYS A 193 12.57 -2.51 -15.68
N LEU A 194 13.37 -2.09 -14.70
CA LEU A 194 13.30 -0.75 -14.13
C LEU A 194 13.87 0.31 -15.06
N ASN A 195 15.00 0.03 -15.74
CA ASN A 195 15.67 0.99 -16.62
C ASN A 195 14.83 1.44 -17.84
N PRO A 196 14.07 0.56 -18.54
CA PRO A 196 13.10 0.99 -19.56
C PRO A 196 12.01 1.92 -19.02
N ILE A 197 11.50 1.66 -17.81
CA ILE A 197 10.47 2.50 -17.17
C ILE A 197 11.07 3.86 -16.78
N ALA A 198 12.21 3.86 -16.09
CA ALA A 198 12.93 5.07 -15.67
C ALA A 198 13.24 6.00 -16.88
N ARG A 199 13.70 5.44 -18.00
CA ARG A 199 14.01 6.23 -19.20
C ARG A 199 12.80 6.91 -19.83
N ARG A 200 11.60 6.30 -19.75
CA ARG A 200 10.36 6.93 -20.24
C ARG A 200 9.82 7.97 -19.27
N MET A 201 9.86 7.68 -17.97
CA MET A 201 9.29 8.53 -16.93
C MET A 201 10.17 9.75 -16.59
N PHE A 202 11.49 9.63 -16.74
CA PHE A 202 12.50 10.59 -16.26
C PHE A 202 13.64 10.88 -17.26
N GLY A 203 13.62 10.32 -18.46
CA GLY A 203 14.70 10.45 -19.44
C GLY A 203 16.01 9.72 -19.08
N ARG A 204 16.08 9.04 -17.93
CA ARG A 204 17.31 8.53 -17.30
C ARG A 204 17.16 7.09 -16.79
N PRO A 205 18.25 6.28 -16.73
CA PRO A 205 18.24 5.01 -16.02
C PRO A 205 18.19 5.22 -14.50
N VAL A 206 17.99 4.12 -13.77
CA VAL A 206 18.15 4.05 -12.31
C VAL A 206 19.64 4.04 -11.97
N ASP A 207 20.07 4.93 -11.06
CA ASP A 207 21.43 4.99 -10.51
C ASP A 207 21.72 3.82 -9.55
N MET A 208 20.75 3.44 -8.70
CA MET A 208 20.89 2.38 -7.68
C MET A 208 19.54 1.76 -7.30
N LEU A 209 19.54 0.46 -6.96
CA LEU A 209 18.38 -0.30 -6.49
C LEU A 209 18.59 -0.71 -5.02
N TYR A 210 17.64 -0.34 -4.14
CA TYR A 210 17.65 -0.61 -2.71
C TYR A 210 16.55 -1.63 -2.34
N PRO A 211 16.88 -2.92 -2.14
CA PRO A 211 15.91 -3.90 -1.66
C PRO A 211 15.50 -3.58 -0.21
N ALA A 212 14.20 -3.49 0.05
CA ALA A 212 13.67 -3.29 1.39
C ALA A 212 13.68 -4.60 2.20
N GLN A 213 13.78 -4.47 3.53
CA GLN A 213 13.77 -5.59 4.47
C GLN A 213 12.83 -5.28 5.63
N GLY A 214 11.99 -6.23 6.04
CA GLY A 214 11.06 -6.06 7.18
C GLY A 214 10.00 -4.96 7.03
N GLY A 215 9.85 -4.34 5.85
CA GLY A 215 9.05 -3.14 5.65
C GLY A 215 9.83 -1.82 5.79
N GLU A 216 11.15 -1.83 5.84
CA GLU A 216 11.99 -0.63 5.88
C GLU A 216 13.05 -0.61 4.77
N VAL A 217 13.44 0.58 4.32
CA VAL A 217 14.53 0.79 3.36
C VAL A 217 15.20 2.15 3.54
N VAL A 218 16.54 2.17 3.49
CA VAL A 218 17.35 3.40 3.38
C VAL A 218 17.76 3.58 1.92
N VAL A 219 17.65 4.80 1.41
CA VAL A 219 17.87 5.16 0.00
C VAL A 219 18.84 6.34 -0.10
N GLY A 220 19.81 6.27 -1.02
CA GLY A 220 20.91 7.23 -1.14
C GLY A 220 22.15 6.77 -0.37
N SER A 221 22.79 7.69 0.35
CA SER A 221 23.94 7.45 1.23
C SER A 221 23.54 6.69 2.51
N PRO A 222 24.44 5.91 3.14
CA PRO A 222 24.19 5.29 4.44
C PRO A 222 23.71 6.31 5.48
N LEU A 223 22.78 5.91 6.34
CA LEU A 223 22.17 6.77 7.36
C LEU A 223 22.86 6.51 8.73
N PRO A 224 23.63 7.47 9.29
CA PRO A 224 24.22 7.31 10.62
C PRO A 224 23.19 7.08 11.73
N ALA A 225 23.57 6.33 12.77
CA ALA A 225 22.74 6.18 13.97
C ALA A 225 22.45 7.55 14.60
N GLY A 226 21.20 7.78 15.02
CA GLY A 226 20.77 9.07 15.57
C GLY A 226 20.50 10.18 14.55
N SER A 227 20.59 9.91 13.24
CA SER A 227 20.25 10.89 12.20
C SER A 227 18.80 11.36 12.31
N ALA A 228 18.59 12.68 12.34
CA ALA A 228 17.26 13.25 12.27
C ALA A 228 16.65 13.02 10.87
N LEU A 229 15.46 12.44 10.84
CA LEU A 229 14.61 12.35 9.64
C LEU A 229 13.40 13.27 9.81
N VAL A 230 13.05 13.99 8.75
CA VAL A 230 11.81 14.77 8.65
C VAL A 230 10.85 14.11 7.67
N THR A 231 9.57 14.41 7.80
CA THR A 231 8.48 14.00 6.91
C THR A 231 7.46 15.14 6.85
N ASP A 232 6.59 15.17 5.85
CA ASP A 232 5.60 16.23 5.71
C ASP A 232 4.54 16.21 6.84
N GLY A 233 4.05 17.39 7.24
CA GLY A 233 3.06 17.52 8.32
C GLY A 233 1.69 16.88 8.03
N SER A 234 1.40 16.57 6.75
CA SER A 234 0.22 15.81 6.34
C SER A 234 0.40 14.28 6.42
N ALA A 235 1.55 13.77 6.89
CA ALA A 235 1.83 12.35 7.04
C ALA A 235 0.75 11.61 7.87
N ARG A 236 -0.11 10.86 7.17
CA ARG A 236 -1.09 9.96 7.77
C ARG A 236 -0.47 8.57 7.99
N PRO A 237 -0.77 7.87 9.11
CA PRO A 237 -0.33 6.49 9.32
C PRO A 237 -1.03 5.53 8.36
N ALA A 238 -0.46 4.34 8.13
CA ALA A 238 -1.02 3.33 7.22
C ALA A 238 -2.48 2.95 7.54
N SER A 239 -2.84 2.93 8.83
CA SER A 239 -4.22 2.68 9.29
C SER A 239 -5.25 3.70 8.80
N ALA A 240 -4.85 4.92 8.44
CA ALA A 240 -5.73 5.94 7.87
C ALA A 240 -6.03 5.74 6.36
N PHE A 241 -5.48 4.68 5.76
CA PHE A 241 -5.80 4.21 4.41
C PHE A 241 -6.61 2.90 4.42
N ARG A 242 -6.92 2.36 5.61
CA ARG A 242 -7.84 1.22 5.81
C ARG A 242 -9.17 1.51 5.10
N LEU A 243 -9.66 0.56 4.31
CA LEU A 243 -10.98 0.67 3.72
C LEU A 243 -12.07 0.61 4.82
N PRO A 244 -13.08 1.50 4.79
CA PRO A 244 -14.25 1.37 5.65
C PRO A 244 -14.89 -0.01 5.49
N ASN A 245 -15.21 -0.65 6.60
CA ASN A 245 -15.76 -2.01 6.67
C ASN A 245 -14.89 -3.12 6.04
N SER A 246 -13.60 -2.89 5.75
CA SER A 246 -12.65 -3.99 5.47
C SER A 246 -12.25 -4.69 6.77
N SER A 247 -13.22 -5.34 7.39
CA SER A 247 -12.97 -6.53 8.19
C SER A 247 -12.19 -7.55 7.34
N LEU A 248 -11.47 -8.43 8.03
CA LEU A 248 -10.55 -9.46 7.53
C LEU A 248 -10.77 -9.91 6.06
N ALA A 249 -9.69 -9.99 5.29
CA ALA A 249 -9.75 -10.39 3.88
C ALA A 249 -10.02 -11.89 3.70
N GLY A 250 -10.48 -12.26 2.50
CA GLY A 250 -10.42 -13.64 1.99
C GLY A 250 -11.00 -14.70 2.96
N PRO A 251 -10.25 -15.75 3.32
CA PRO A 251 -10.70 -16.75 4.29
C PRO A 251 -11.09 -16.19 5.65
N ALA A 252 -10.25 -15.35 6.25
CA ALA A 252 -10.48 -14.81 7.58
C ALA A 252 -11.75 -13.91 7.65
N GLY A 253 -12.13 -13.28 6.53
CA GLY A 253 -13.40 -12.56 6.39
C GLY A 253 -14.62 -13.47 6.32
N LEU A 254 -14.51 -14.62 5.67
CA LEU A 254 -15.59 -15.61 5.61
C LEU A 254 -15.77 -16.32 6.94
N GLU A 255 -14.68 -16.68 7.62
CA GLU A 255 -14.74 -17.15 9.01
C GLU A 255 -15.40 -16.12 9.93
N GLN A 256 -15.08 -14.83 9.77
CA GLN A 256 -15.72 -13.77 10.56
C GLN A 256 -17.22 -13.66 10.22
N GLY A 257 -17.59 -13.76 8.95
CA GLY A 257 -18.98 -13.86 8.51
C GLY A 257 -19.73 -15.05 9.11
N VAL A 258 -19.06 -16.18 9.36
CA VAL A 258 -19.63 -17.33 10.09
C VAL A 258 -19.73 -17.05 11.59
N ARG A 259 -18.67 -16.53 12.23
CA ARG A 259 -18.66 -16.16 13.67
C ARG A 259 -19.75 -15.15 14.02
N ASP A 260 -20.00 -14.17 13.15
CA ASP A 260 -21.03 -13.13 13.31
C ASP A 260 -22.42 -13.55 12.76
N GLY A 261 -22.56 -14.81 12.33
CA GLY A 261 -23.82 -15.42 11.86
C GLY A 261 -24.44 -14.73 10.64
N PHE A 262 -23.63 -14.15 9.75
CA PHE A 262 -24.05 -13.73 8.41
C PHE A 262 -23.99 -14.88 7.40
N LEU A 263 -23.07 -15.80 7.63
CA LEU A 263 -22.89 -17.04 6.89
C LEU A 263 -23.10 -18.23 7.84
N ARG A 264 -23.41 -19.40 7.28
CA ARG A 264 -22.98 -20.69 7.82
C ARG A 264 -22.16 -21.43 6.77
N GLU A 265 -21.41 -22.45 7.17
CA GLU A 265 -20.88 -23.42 6.20
C GLU A 265 -22.05 -24.16 5.51
N ALA A 266 -21.86 -24.48 4.23
CA ALA A 266 -22.84 -25.20 3.42
C ALA A 266 -22.54 -26.70 3.40
N ASP A 267 -23.60 -27.51 3.44
CA ASP A 267 -23.51 -28.98 3.37
C ASP A 267 -24.08 -29.51 2.04
N ALA A 268 -23.98 -30.83 1.83
CA ALA A 268 -24.39 -31.46 0.58
C ALA A 268 -25.88 -31.25 0.24
N SER A 269 -26.75 -30.98 1.24
CA SER A 269 -28.16 -30.68 1.04
C SER A 269 -28.38 -29.31 0.38
N ASP A 270 -27.53 -28.31 0.63
CA ASP A 270 -27.60 -27.00 -0.03
C ASP A 270 -27.33 -27.13 -1.54
N GLY A 271 -26.31 -27.91 -1.90
CA GLY A 271 -26.00 -28.26 -3.28
C GLY A 271 -27.12 -29.07 -3.95
N ALA A 272 -27.75 -30.01 -3.23
CA ALA A 272 -28.88 -30.78 -3.73
C ALA A 272 -30.15 -29.93 -3.92
N ALA A 273 -30.41 -29.00 -3.01
CA ALA A 273 -31.51 -28.04 -3.09
C ALA A 273 -31.38 -27.12 -4.30
N TRP A 274 -30.16 -26.71 -4.66
CA TRP A 274 -29.90 -25.95 -5.89
C TRP A 274 -30.30 -26.75 -7.14
N ILE A 275 -29.92 -28.02 -7.23
CA ILE A 275 -30.29 -28.90 -8.34
C ILE A 275 -31.80 -29.11 -8.41
N ALA A 276 -32.48 -29.29 -7.27
CA ALA A 276 -33.93 -29.36 -7.22
C ALA A 276 -34.61 -28.06 -7.73
N ALA A 277 -34.11 -26.90 -7.30
CA ALA A 277 -34.61 -25.59 -7.76
C ALA A 277 -34.39 -25.36 -9.26
N ARG A 278 -33.23 -25.74 -9.81
CA ARG A 278 -32.96 -25.70 -11.26
C ARG A 278 -33.92 -26.61 -12.04
N ARG A 279 -34.10 -27.86 -11.61
CA ARG A 279 -35.04 -28.80 -12.27
C ARG A 279 -36.47 -28.28 -12.24
N ALA A 280 -36.95 -27.79 -11.10
CA ALA A 280 -38.29 -27.21 -10.97
C ALA A 280 -38.52 -26.04 -11.94
N ARG A 281 -37.49 -25.24 -12.24
CA ARG A 281 -37.56 -24.20 -13.29
C ARG A 281 -37.50 -24.76 -14.71
N GLN A 282 -36.70 -25.80 -14.95
CA GLN A 282 -36.57 -26.46 -16.26
C GLN A 282 -37.78 -27.31 -16.65
N HIS A 283 -38.65 -27.66 -15.70
CA HIS A 283 -39.94 -28.32 -15.96
C HIS A 283 -41.08 -27.35 -16.33
N ALA A 284 -40.81 -26.03 -16.41
CA ALA A 284 -41.65 -25.16 -17.24
C ALA A 284 -41.51 -25.62 -18.72
N PRO A 285 -42.59 -25.68 -19.51
CA PRO A 285 -42.57 -26.32 -20.83
C PRO A 285 -41.61 -25.61 -21.79
N VAL A 286 -40.47 -26.25 -22.04
CA VAL A 286 -39.55 -25.93 -23.14
C VAL A 286 -39.99 -26.76 -24.35
N ASP A 287 -40.22 -26.10 -25.48
CA ASP A 287 -40.51 -26.78 -26.75
C ASP A 287 -39.22 -27.41 -27.31
N ALA A 288 -38.94 -28.63 -26.86
CA ALA A 288 -37.75 -29.39 -27.22
C ALA A 288 -38.07 -30.89 -27.32
N PRO A 289 -37.51 -31.60 -28.32
CA PRO A 289 -37.75 -33.03 -28.50
C PRO A 289 -37.12 -33.87 -27.38
N PRO A 290 -37.67 -35.07 -27.07
CA PRO A 290 -37.11 -35.96 -26.07
C PRO A 290 -35.73 -36.49 -26.48
N ILE A 291 -34.76 -36.41 -25.56
CA ILE A 291 -33.41 -36.93 -25.76
C ILE A 291 -33.40 -38.44 -25.49
N ALA A 292 -32.95 -39.23 -26.47
CA ALA A 292 -32.76 -40.67 -26.30
C ALA A 292 -31.68 -40.96 -25.25
N GLY A 293 -32.00 -41.78 -24.25
CA GLY A 293 -31.16 -41.97 -23.05
C GLY A 293 -31.37 -40.93 -21.93
N GLY A 294 -32.20 -39.91 -22.17
CA GLY A 294 -32.48 -38.82 -21.24
C GLY A 294 -31.48 -37.66 -21.34
N ALA A 295 -31.81 -36.55 -20.68
CA ALA A 295 -30.86 -35.45 -20.51
C ALA A 295 -29.74 -35.85 -19.53
N PRO A 296 -28.49 -35.36 -19.71
CA PRO A 296 -27.41 -35.58 -18.75
C PRO A 296 -27.80 -35.15 -17.34
N ALA A 297 -27.39 -35.92 -16.33
CA ALA A 297 -27.60 -35.53 -14.94
C ALA A 297 -26.82 -34.23 -14.66
N PRO A 298 -27.48 -33.15 -14.17
CA PRO A 298 -26.82 -31.87 -13.94
C PRO A 298 -25.76 -32.02 -12.85
N ARG A 299 -24.57 -31.44 -13.06
CA ARG A 299 -23.45 -31.57 -12.13
C ARG A 299 -23.76 -30.89 -10.81
N MET A 300 -23.41 -31.55 -9.70
CA MET A 300 -23.52 -30.95 -8.37
C MET A 300 -22.62 -29.71 -8.24
N PRO A 301 -23.09 -28.64 -7.55
CA PRO A 301 -22.26 -27.50 -7.15
C PRO A 301 -20.96 -27.91 -6.47
N SER A 302 -19.91 -27.09 -6.65
CA SER A 302 -18.69 -27.22 -5.86
C SER A 302 -18.98 -26.94 -4.38
N MET A 303 -18.63 -27.90 -3.51
CA MET A 303 -18.67 -27.70 -2.06
C MET A 303 -17.34 -27.17 -1.51
N PHE A 304 -16.38 -26.81 -2.38
CA PHE A 304 -15.12 -26.19 -1.94
C PHE A 304 -15.41 -24.82 -1.31
N ARG A 305 -15.13 -24.72 -0.01
CA ARG A 305 -15.28 -23.50 0.80
C ARG A 305 -16.65 -22.86 0.55
N ALA A 306 -17.69 -23.66 0.74
CA ALA A 306 -19.06 -23.32 0.45
C ALA A 306 -19.78 -22.79 1.69
N TYR A 307 -20.58 -21.74 1.51
CA TYR A 307 -21.30 -21.04 2.56
C TYR A 307 -22.73 -20.73 2.14
N VAL A 308 -23.64 -20.68 3.12
CA VAL A 308 -25.02 -20.20 2.92
C VAL A 308 -25.15 -18.82 3.54
N VAL A 309 -25.63 -17.86 2.75
CA VAL A 309 -25.89 -16.49 3.19
C VAL A 309 -27.20 -16.47 3.99
N LEU A 310 -27.15 -15.99 5.24
CA LEU A 310 -28.28 -16.04 6.18
C LEU A 310 -29.06 -14.72 6.28
N LYS A 311 -28.38 -13.59 6.04
CA LYS A 311 -28.92 -12.23 6.11
C LYS A 311 -28.14 -11.31 5.17
N ALA A 312 -28.57 -10.06 4.99
CA ALA A 312 -27.87 -9.10 4.15
C ALA A 312 -26.38 -8.99 4.56
N TYR A 313 -25.48 -9.21 3.61
CA TYR A 313 -24.05 -9.39 3.84
C TYR A 313 -23.24 -8.78 2.69
N THR A 314 -22.06 -8.23 3.00
CA THR A 314 -21.07 -7.83 1.98
C THR A 314 -19.98 -8.88 1.95
N LEU A 315 -19.71 -9.45 0.78
CA LEU A 315 -18.62 -10.40 0.59
C LEU A 315 -17.28 -9.72 0.91
N PRO A 316 -16.40 -10.35 1.71
CA PRO A 316 -15.05 -9.84 1.92
C PRO A 316 -14.30 -9.85 0.59
N ALA A 317 -13.39 -8.89 0.40
CA ALA A 317 -12.55 -8.91 -0.79
C ALA A 317 -11.59 -10.10 -0.76
N GLY A 318 -11.13 -10.52 -1.95
CA GLY A 318 -10.06 -11.50 -2.06
C GLY A 318 -10.42 -12.91 -2.39
N LEU A 319 -11.63 -13.13 -2.84
CA LEU A 319 -12.12 -14.47 -3.15
C LEU A 319 -11.66 -14.92 -4.56
N TYR A 320 -10.35 -14.82 -4.81
CA TYR A 320 -9.68 -15.16 -6.07
C TYR A 320 -8.78 -16.40 -5.89
N GLY A 321 -8.60 -17.17 -6.96
CA GLY A 321 -7.73 -18.36 -6.95
C GLY A 321 -8.11 -19.34 -5.84
N ALA A 322 -7.12 -19.80 -5.06
CA ALA A 322 -7.35 -20.71 -3.92
C ALA A 322 -8.23 -20.11 -2.80
N ASN A 323 -8.34 -18.78 -2.72
CA ASN A 323 -9.20 -18.08 -1.76
C ASN A 323 -10.65 -17.90 -2.25
N SER A 324 -10.98 -18.35 -3.46
CA SER A 324 -12.36 -18.45 -3.94
C SER A 324 -13.24 -19.31 -3.04
N ALA A 325 -14.54 -19.03 -3.07
CA ALA A 325 -15.56 -19.67 -2.26
C ALA A 325 -16.81 -19.99 -3.11
N THR A 326 -17.73 -20.73 -2.51
CA THR A 326 -19.07 -20.96 -3.08
C THR A 326 -20.13 -20.35 -2.16
N PHE A 327 -21.15 -19.70 -2.74
CA PHE A 327 -22.23 -19.09 -1.99
C PHE A 327 -23.59 -19.60 -2.47
N PHE A 328 -24.41 -20.06 -1.54
CA PHE A 328 -25.84 -20.28 -1.76
C PHE A 328 -26.61 -19.13 -1.09
N VAL A 329 -27.51 -18.47 -1.83
CA VAL A 329 -28.37 -17.40 -1.32
C VAL A 329 -29.82 -17.94 -1.28
N PRO A 330 -30.34 -18.31 -0.10
CA PRO A 330 -31.70 -18.85 0.04
C PRO A 330 -32.77 -17.85 -0.41
N LYS A 331 -33.93 -18.39 -0.79
CA LYS A 331 -35.08 -17.57 -1.22
C LYS A 331 -35.55 -16.69 -0.05
N GLY A 332 -35.67 -15.39 -0.32
CA GLY A 332 -35.99 -14.35 0.68
C GLY A 332 -34.77 -13.68 1.31
N VAL A 333 -33.56 -14.25 1.18
CA VAL A 333 -32.32 -13.60 1.62
C VAL A 333 -31.83 -12.63 0.54
N PRO A 334 -31.51 -11.36 0.87
CA PRO A 334 -30.93 -10.43 -0.09
C PRO A 334 -29.61 -10.94 -0.67
N ARG A 335 -29.45 -10.81 -1.98
CA ARG A 335 -28.19 -11.14 -2.67
C ARG A 335 -27.04 -10.30 -2.08
N PRO A 336 -25.90 -10.92 -1.70
CA PRO A 336 -24.82 -10.21 -1.03
C PRO A 336 -24.11 -9.22 -1.95
N THR A 337 -23.64 -8.13 -1.37
CA THR A 337 -22.92 -7.02 -2.03
C THR A 337 -21.40 -7.25 -2.03
N GLY A 338 -20.64 -6.39 -2.71
CA GLY A 338 -19.17 -6.50 -2.80
C GLY A 338 -18.69 -7.25 -4.06
N LYS A 339 -17.39 -7.55 -4.14
CA LYS A 339 -16.79 -8.24 -5.30
C LYS A 339 -16.75 -9.76 -5.08
N LEU A 340 -17.43 -10.50 -5.96
CA LEU A 340 -17.45 -11.97 -5.95
C LEU A 340 -16.07 -12.62 -6.23
N GLY A 341 -15.19 -11.92 -6.97
CA GLY A 341 -13.87 -12.42 -7.35
C GLY A 341 -13.97 -13.62 -8.32
N HIS A 342 -13.24 -14.70 -8.02
CA HIS A 342 -13.38 -16.01 -8.68
C HIS A 342 -14.31 -16.96 -7.89
N SER A 343 -15.17 -16.45 -7.01
CA SER A 343 -16.19 -17.28 -6.36
C SER A 343 -17.34 -17.63 -7.29
N THR A 344 -18.20 -18.54 -6.84
CA THR A 344 -19.46 -18.89 -7.50
C THR A 344 -20.63 -18.63 -6.56
N LEU A 345 -21.72 -18.05 -7.08
CA LEU A 345 -22.91 -17.68 -6.30
C LEU A 345 -24.17 -18.22 -6.98
N TYR A 346 -24.89 -19.07 -6.25
CA TYR A 346 -26.16 -19.68 -6.62
C TYR A 346 -27.31 -18.96 -5.90
N ASP A 347 -28.16 -18.27 -6.66
CA ASP A 347 -29.19 -17.38 -6.14
C ASP A 347 -30.58 -18.01 -6.27
N PHE A 348 -31.18 -18.45 -5.17
CA PHE A 348 -32.48 -19.13 -5.17
C PHE A 348 -33.66 -18.16 -5.36
N ASN A 349 -33.45 -16.84 -5.27
CA ASN A 349 -34.51 -15.86 -5.57
C ASN A 349 -34.78 -15.79 -7.06
N THR A 350 -33.72 -15.84 -7.87
CA THR A 350 -33.75 -15.72 -9.33
C THR A 350 -33.52 -17.05 -10.05
N VAL A 351 -33.14 -18.11 -9.33
CA VAL A 351 -32.61 -19.39 -9.81
C VAL A 351 -31.54 -19.15 -10.88
N SER A 352 -30.56 -18.29 -10.55
CA SER A 352 -29.42 -17.94 -11.41
C SER A 352 -28.08 -18.28 -10.75
N CYS A 353 -27.10 -18.68 -11.55
CA CYS A 353 -25.70 -18.82 -11.14
C CYS A 353 -24.91 -17.62 -11.68
N VAL A 354 -24.02 -17.04 -10.87
CA VAL A 354 -23.01 -16.07 -11.33
C VAL A 354 -21.65 -16.40 -10.72
N GLY A 355 -20.58 -16.35 -11.51
CA GLY A 355 -19.21 -16.67 -11.08
C GLY A 355 -18.54 -17.71 -11.98
N VAL A 356 -17.29 -18.07 -11.69
CA VAL A 356 -16.47 -18.92 -12.59
C VAL A 356 -16.88 -20.40 -12.62
N GLY A 357 -17.63 -20.88 -11.61
CA GLY A 357 -18.16 -22.25 -11.60
C GLY A 357 -19.41 -22.44 -12.46
N CYS A 358 -20.09 -21.37 -12.87
CA CYS A 358 -21.33 -21.43 -13.64
C CYS A 358 -21.04 -21.87 -15.08
N GLY A 359 -21.79 -22.84 -15.60
CA GLY A 359 -21.55 -23.38 -16.94
C GLY A 359 -20.36 -24.35 -17.04
N MET A 360 -19.71 -24.68 -15.91
CA MET A 360 -19.05 -25.98 -15.72
C MET A 360 -20.03 -27.03 -15.12
N GLU A 361 -21.34 -26.70 -15.12
CA GLU A 361 -22.49 -27.45 -14.59
C GLU A 361 -23.14 -28.38 -15.63
#